data_AF-A0A9E3AVD1-F1
#
_entry.id   AF-A0A9E3AVD1-F1
#
_cell.length_a   1.000
_cell.length_b   1.000
_cell.length_c   1.000
_cell.angle_alpha   90.00
_cell.angle_beta   90.00
_cell.angle_gamma   90.00
#
_symmetry.space_group_name_H-M   'P 1'
#
loop_
_entity.id
_entity.type
_entity.pdbx_description
1 polymer ?
#
loop_
_entity_poly.entity_id
_entity_poly.type
_entity_poly.pdbx_seq_one_letter_code
_entity_poly.pdbx_strand_id
1 'polypeptide(L)'
;MANLLLERAAHQRPATTKRGALERLFTLMFQGFVYNQIWEDPEVDLEALALAPGHRLIAIASGGCNVLNYLAADPERIIAVDLNANHIALTRLKLCALEYLPGYDDFFRLFGEANDKANREIYETHLRARLDPVTRRHWHKRVLSGRRIDM
;
A
#
# COMPACT_ATOMS: atom_id res chain seq x y z
N MET A 1 -6.69 -7.09 15.47
CA MET A 1 -7.94 -6.32 15.57
C MET A 1 -8.67 -6.50 14.27
N ALA A 2 -9.90 -6.96 14.33
CA ALA A 2 -10.73 -7.12 13.15
C ALA A 2 -10.99 -5.73 12.55
N ASN A 3 -10.89 -5.63 11.22
CA ASN A 3 -11.10 -4.38 10.53
C ASN A 3 -12.61 -4.14 10.42
N LEU A 4 -13.17 -3.38 11.37
CA LEU A 4 -14.61 -3.12 11.47
C LEU A 4 -15.20 -2.54 10.18
N LEU A 5 -14.44 -1.74 9.43
CA LEU A 5 -14.90 -1.19 8.15
C LEU A 5 -15.05 -2.29 7.10
N LEU A 6 -14.07 -3.19 7.02
CA LEU A 6 -14.10 -4.34 6.13
C LEU A 6 -15.25 -5.32 6.48
N GLU A 7 -15.45 -5.61 7.76
CA GLU A 7 -16.54 -6.47 8.22
C GLU A 7 -17.90 -5.88 7.86
N ARG A 8 -18.11 -4.58 8.15
CA ARG A 8 -19.36 -3.88 7.81
C ARG A 8 -19.62 -3.82 6.31
N ALA A 9 -18.57 -3.70 5.50
CA ALA A 9 -18.70 -3.65 4.05
C ALA A 9 -19.01 -5.02 3.43
N ALA A 10 -18.41 -6.09 3.95
CA ALA A 10 -18.42 -7.41 3.32
C ALA A 10 -19.41 -8.41 3.93
N HIS A 11 -19.72 -8.34 5.23
CA HIS A 11 -20.59 -9.32 5.89
C HIS A 11 -22.06 -8.91 5.74
N GLN A 12 -22.71 -9.41 4.70
CA GLN A 12 -24.11 -9.11 4.37
C GLN A 12 -25.07 -10.22 4.80
N ARG A 13 -24.58 -11.45 5.00
CA ARG A 13 -25.40 -12.62 5.36
C ARG A 13 -25.00 -13.24 6.70
N PRO A 14 -25.91 -13.97 7.38
CA PRO A 14 -25.56 -14.73 8.58
C PRO A 14 -24.47 -15.78 8.29
N ALA A 15 -23.57 -16.01 9.24
CA ALA A 15 -22.45 -16.94 9.12
C ALA A 15 -22.87 -18.39 8.91
N THR A 16 -24.11 -18.73 9.28
CA THR A 16 -24.73 -20.05 9.08
C THR A 16 -25.05 -20.36 7.62
N THR A 17 -25.03 -19.36 6.73
CA THR A 17 -25.27 -19.56 5.30
C THR A 17 -23.97 -19.80 4.54
N LYS A 18 -24.01 -20.58 3.44
CA LYS A 18 -22.83 -20.78 2.56
C LYS A 18 -22.19 -19.46 2.12
N ARG A 19 -23.02 -18.51 1.66
CA ARG A 19 -22.57 -17.18 1.24
C ARG A 19 -21.97 -16.40 2.40
N GLY A 20 -22.59 -16.44 3.58
CA GLY A 20 -22.05 -15.83 4.77
C GLY A 20 -20.69 -16.41 5.16
N ALA A 21 -20.49 -17.72 5.10
CA ALA A 21 -19.18 -18.33 5.37
C ALA A 21 -18.10 -17.84 4.38
N LEU A 22 -18.44 -17.75 3.09
CA LEU A 22 -17.54 -17.20 2.07
C LEU A 22 -17.20 -15.72 2.31
N GLU A 23 -18.15 -14.90 2.78
CA GLU A 23 -17.90 -13.50 3.13
C GLU A 23 -16.86 -13.38 4.27
N ARG A 24 -16.90 -14.27 5.27
CA ARG A 24 -15.90 -14.28 6.36
C ARG A 24 -14.54 -14.73 5.85
N LEU A 25 -14.52 -15.78 5.04
CA LEU A 25 -13.29 -16.25 4.39
C LEU A 25 -12.66 -15.15 3.54
N PHE A 26 -13.46 -14.43 2.76
CA PHE A 26 -13.02 -13.26 2.00
C PHE A 26 -12.40 -12.20 2.92
N THR A 27 -13.09 -11.79 3.99
CA THR A 27 -12.54 -10.77 4.89
C THR A 27 -11.27 -11.23 5.61
N LEU A 28 -11.12 -12.53 5.87
CA LEU A 28 -9.91 -13.09 6.44
C LEU A 28 -8.74 -12.99 5.45
N MET A 29 -8.96 -13.37 4.19
CA MET A 29 -7.95 -13.25 3.12
C MET A 29 -7.58 -11.79 2.86
N PHE A 30 -8.56 -10.88 2.93
CA PHE A 30 -8.35 -9.44 2.71
C PHE A 30 -7.60 -8.73 3.86
N GLN A 31 -7.33 -9.42 4.97
CA GLN A 31 -6.44 -8.91 6.04
C GLN A 31 -4.94 -9.08 5.71
N GLY A 32 -4.59 -9.79 4.64
CA GLY A 32 -3.23 -9.89 4.10
C GLY A 32 -2.96 -8.87 2.98
N PHE A 33 -1.82 -9.00 2.30
CA PHE A 33 -1.64 -8.34 1.01
C PHE A 33 -2.47 -9.09 -0.03
N VAL A 34 -3.42 -8.40 -0.65
CA VAL A 34 -4.19 -8.97 -1.77
C VAL A 34 -3.38 -8.82 -3.05
N TYR A 35 -2.72 -7.67 -3.19
CA TYR A 35 -1.74 -7.37 -4.24
C TYR A 35 -0.76 -6.31 -3.72
N ASN A 36 0.44 -6.26 -4.30
CA ASN A 36 1.53 -5.32 -3.97
C ASN A 36 1.85 -4.34 -5.11
N GLN A 37 1.41 -4.69 -6.32
CA GLN A 37 1.50 -3.93 -7.55
C GLN A 37 0.17 -4.06 -8.29
N ILE A 38 -0.11 -3.07 -9.13
CA ILE A 38 -1.30 -3.01 -9.96
C ILE A 38 -0.84 -2.76 -11.41
N TRP A 39 -1.66 -3.15 -12.39
CA TRP A 39 -1.28 -3.30 -13.80
C TRP A 39 -1.92 -2.24 -14.71
N GLU A 40 -2.61 -1.25 -14.12
CA GLU A 40 -3.19 -0.13 -14.84
C GLU A 40 -2.10 0.73 -15.48
N ASP A 41 -2.39 1.25 -16.67
CA ASP A 41 -1.54 2.20 -17.34
C ASP A 41 -1.79 3.61 -16.78
N PRO A 42 -0.82 4.20 -16.05
CA PRO A 42 -1.00 5.51 -15.47
C PRO A 42 -1.11 6.63 -16.50
N GLU A 43 -0.58 6.46 -17.73
CA GLU A 43 -0.66 7.49 -18.77
C GLU A 43 -2.10 7.68 -19.24
N VAL A 44 -2.83 6.58 -19.43
CA VAL A 44 -4.25 6.59 -19.78
C VAL A 44 -5.08 7.25 -18.69
N ASP A 45 -4.79 6.95 -17.41
CA ASP A 45 -5.48 7.57 -16.27
C ASP A 45 -5.21 9.09 -16.22
N LEU A 46 -3.96 9.51 -16.42
CA LEU A 46 -3.57 10.93 -16.42
C LEU A 46 -4.23 11.71 -17.57
N GLU A 47 -4.28 11.13 -18.77
CA GLU A 47 -4.95 11.70 -19.93
C GLU A 47 -6.46 11.83 -19.67
N ALA A 48 -7.10 10.76 -19.24
CA ALA A 48 -8.55 10.72 -19.02
C ALA A 48 -8.99 11.69 -17.90
N LEU A 49 -8.19 11.81 -16.83
CA LEU A 49 -8.46 12.75 -15.74
C LEU A 49 -8.11 14.20 -16.09
N ALA A 50 -7.35 14.43 -17.17
CA ALA A 50 -6.72 15.71 -17.48
C ALA A 50 -6.05 16.31 -16.24
N LEU A 51 -5.28 15.49 -15.51
CA LEU A 51 -4.76 15.87 -14.21
C LEU A 51 -3.71 16.98 -14.37
N ALA A 52 -3.84 18.04 -13.56
CA ALA A 52 -3.02 19.23 -13.67
C ALA A 52 -2.70 19.82 -12.28
N PRO A 53 -1.72 20.75 -12.20
CA PRO A 53 -1.43 21.45 -10.96
C PRO A 53 -2.64 22.17 -10.38
N GLY A 54 -2.78 22.15 -9.06
CA GLY A 54 -3.95 22.70 -8.36
C GLY A 54 -5.14 21.75 -8.25
N HIS A 55 -5.12 20.59 -8.92
CA HIS A 55 -6.19 19.61 -8.77
C HIS A 55 -6.12 18.87 -7.43
N ARG A 56 -7.29 18.45 -6.94
CA ARG A 56 -7.45 17.65 -5.72
C ARG A 56 -8.26 16.41 -6.04
N LEU A 57 -7.73 15.22 -5.73
CA LEU A 57 -8.36 13.95 -6.07
C LEU A 57 -8.41 12.98 -4.88
N ILE A 58 -9.37 12.06 -4.95
CA ILE A 58 -9.45 10.89 -4.08
C ILE A 58 -9.12 9.68 -4.94
N ALA A 59 -8.20 8.84 -4.48
CA ALA A 59 -7.80 7.62 -5.16
C ALA A 59 -7.91 6.43 -4.21
N ILE A 60 -8.30 5.27 -4.73
CA ILE A 60 -8.12 4.01 -4.00
C ILE A 60 -6.62 3.76 -3.94
N ALA A 61 -6.07 3.57 -2.73
CA ALA A 61 -4.63 3.51 -2.57
C ALA A 61 -4.05 2.33 -3.35
N SER A 62 -4.67 1.15 -3.27
CA SER A 62 -4.32 -0.02 -4.10
C SER A 62 -2.81 -0.33 -4.05
N GLY A 63 -2.21 -0.25 -2.86
CA GLY A 63 -0.76 -0.46 -2.69
C GLY A 63 0.12 0.69 -3.20
N GLY A 64 -0.47 1.77 -3.72
CA GLY A 64 0.12 3.08 -3.91
C GLY A 64 0.60 3.41 -5.32
N CYS A 65 0.55 2.48 -6.29
CA CYS A 65 1.20 2.72 -7.58
C CYS A 65 0.59 3.91 -8.34
N ASN A 66 -0.73 3.95 -8.53
CA ASN A 66 -1.37 5.07 -9.23
C ASN A 66 -1.24 6.38 -8.43
N VAL A 67 -1.33 6.32 -7.10
CA VAL A 67 -1.08 7.48 -6.24
C VAL A 67 0.28 8.09 -6.53
N LEU A 68 1.34 7.29 -6.63
CA LEU A 68 2.68 7.77 -6.95
C LEU A 68 2.77 8.33 -8.37
N ASN A 69 2.18 7.65 -9.36
CA ASN A 69 2.18 8.13 -10.74
C ASN A 69 1.45 9.49 -10.89
N TYR A 70 0.33 9.67 -10.19
CA TYR A 70 -0.43 10.92 -10.21
C TYR A 70 0.33 12.11 -9.61
N LEU A 71 1.33 11.88 -8.76
CA LEU A 71 2.19 12.96 -8.27
C LEU A 71 3.01 13.61 -9.40
N ALA A 72 3.26 12.91 -10.51
CA ALA A 72 3.97 13.46 -11.66
C ALA A 72 3.23 14.64 -12.32
N ALA A 73 1.92 14.76 -12.12
CA ALA A 73 1.11 15.88 -12.60
C ALA A 73 1.06 17.08 -11.61
N ASP A 74 1.80 17.01 -10.50
CA ASP A 74 1.89 18.04 -9.45
C ASP A 74 0.51 18.51 -8.88
N PRO A 75 -0.42 17.58 -8.54
CA PRO A 75 -1.70 17.97 -7.97
C PRO A 75 -1.51 18.62 -6.59
N GLU A 76 -2.43 19.52 -6.22
CA GLU A 76 -2.42 20.14 -4.88
C GLU A 76 -2.57 19.10 -3.76
N ARG A 77 -3.39 18.08 -3.98
CA ARG A 77 -3.63 17.03 -2.98
C ARG A 77 -4.18 15.74 -3.56
N ILE A 78 -3.63 14.62 -3.11
CA ILE A 78 -4.21 13.29 -3.29
C ILE A 78 -4.66 12.74 -1.94
N ILE A 79 -5.92 12.32 -1.82
CA ILE A 79 -6.44 11.58 -0.67
C ILE A 79 -6.50 10.10 -1.06
N ALA A 80 -5.50 9.32 -0.64
CA ALA A 80 -5.46 7.89 -0.88
C ALA A 80 -6.24 7.13 0.21
N VAL A 81 -7.22 6.31 -0.18
CA VAL A 81 -8.07 5.54 0.74
C VAL A 81 -8.02 4.05 0.42
N ASP A 82 -8.00 3.20 1.45
CA ASP A 82 -8.06 1.75 1.26
C ASP A 82 -8.66 1.10 2.51
N LEU A 83 -9.46 0.05 2.32
CA LEU A 83 -9.95 -0.76 3.42
C LEU A 83 -8.83 -1.63 4.00
N ASN A 84 -7.80 -1.96 3.22
CA ASN A 84 -6.69 -2.80 3.62
C ASN A 84 -5.52 -1.98 4.20
N ALA A 85 -5.28 -2.13 5.51
CA ALA A 85 -4.18 -1.47 6.19
C ALA A 85 -2.79 -1.87 5.66
N ASN A 86 -2.63 -3.05 5.05
CA ASN A 86 -1.38 -3.46 4.41
C ASN A 86 -1.09 -2.59 3.18
N HIS A 87 -2.11 -2.29 2.36
CA HIS A 87 -1.97 -1.42 1.19
C HIS A 87 -1.64 0.02 1.58
N ILE A 88 -2.25 0.54 2.66
CA ILE A 88 -1.89 1.85 3.22
C ILE A 88 -0.44 1.87 3.70
N ALA A 89 -0.01 0.84 4.44
CA ALA A 89 1.37 0.75 4.93
C ALA A 89 2.39 0.67 3.79
N LEU A 90 2.06 -0.02 2.68
CA LEU A 90 2.89 -0.07 1.47
C LEU A 90 2.91 1.26 0.72
N THR A 91 1.77 1.93 0.59
CA THR A 91 1.69 3.27 -0.02
C THR A 91 2.58 4.25 0.72
N ARG A 92 2.53 4.25 2.06
CA ARG A 92 3.35 5.13 2.90
C ARG A 92 4.84 4.78 2.84
N LEU A 93 5.17 3.49 2.72
CA LEU A 93 6.55 3.05 2.50
C LEU A 93 7.09 3.54 1.14
N LYS A 94 6.29 3.42 0.07
CA LYS A 94 6.65 3.90 -1.28
C LYS A 94 6.84 5.43 -1.31
N LEU A 95 5.94 6.20 -0.68
CA LEU A 95 6.10 7.65 -0.57
C LEU A 95 7.36 8.06 0.19
N CYS A 96 7.61 7.43 1.34
CA CYS A 96 8.83 7.65 2.12
C CYS A 96 10.08 7.29 1.30
N ALA A 97 10.03 6.20 0.55
CA ALA A 97 11.13 5.78 -0.30
C ALA A 97 11.40 6.76 -1.46
N LEU A 98 10.34 7.28 -2.08
CA LEU A 98 10.46 8.27 -3.15
C LEU A 98 11.13 9.56 -2.66
N GLU A 99 10.88 9.93 -1.41
CA GLU A 99 11.43 11.16 -0.81
C GLU A 99 12.87 11.00 -0.26
N TYR A 100 13.24 9.80 0.22
CA TYR A 100 14.44 9.63 1.05
C TYR A 100 15.43 8.56 0.57
N LEU A 101 15.12 7.77 -0.45
CA LEU A 101 16.12 6.88 -1.04
C LEU A 101 17.13 7.68 -1.89
N PRO A 102 18.40 7.24 -1.94
CA PRO A 102 19.45 7.97 -2.67
C PRO A 102 19.20 8.11 -4.17
N GLY A 103 18.50 7.15 -4.78
CA GLY A 103 18.23 7.18 -6.21
C GLY A 103 17.23 6.13 -6.68
N TYR A 104 17.01 6.13 -7.99
CA TYR A 104 16.07 5.24 -8.67
C TYR A 104 16.42 3.76 -8.47
N ASP A 105 17.69 3.38 -8.60
CA ASP A 105 18.10 1.97 -8.52
C ASP A 105 17.78 1.37 -7.13
N ASP A 106 17.92 2.16 -6.08
CA ASP A 106 17.56 1.76 -4.72
C ASP A 106 16.05 1.58 -4.55
N PHE A 107 15.27 2.49 -5.15
CA PHE A 107 13.81 2.40 -5.16
C PHE A 107 13.36 1.17 -5.96
N PHE A 108 13.91 0.97 -7.15
CA PHE A 108 13.59 -0.14 -8.02
C PHE A 108 14.02 -1.49 -7.42
N ARG A 109 15.18 -1.57 -6.76
CA ARG A 109 15.58 -2.76 -6.01
C ARG A 109 14.60 -3.08 -4.88
N LEU A 110 14.10 -2.06 -4.17
CA LEU A 110 13.18 -2.26 -3.05
C LEU A 110 11.78 -2.72 -3.49
N PHE A 111 11.25 -2.21 -4.60
CA PHE A 111 9.85 -2.48 -5.01
C PHE A 111 9.67 -3.25 -6.31
N GLY A 112 10.65 -3.21 -7.22
CA GLY A 112 10.69 -3.92 -8.49
C GLY A 112 11.32 -5.30 -8.34
N GLU A 113 12.56 -5.37 -7.84
CA GLU A 113 13.25 -6.65 -7.58
C GLU A 113 12.76 -7.32 -6.29
N ALA A 114 12.52 -6.50 -5.25
CA ALA A 114 11.93 -6.82 -3.94
C ALA A 114 12.71 -7.79 -3.04
N ASN A 115 13.21 -8.92 -3.53
CA ASN A 115 13.84 -9.97 -2.73
C ASN A 115 15.38 -9.85 -2.69
N ASP A 116 15.89 -8.65 -2.37
CA ASP A 116 17.32 -8.40 -2.22
C ASP A 116 17.69 -8.17 -0.73
N LYS A 117 18.81 -8.73 -0.28
CA LYS A 117 19.28 -8.61 1.11
C LYS A 117 19.60 -7.16 1.50
N ALA A 118 20.01 -6.33 0.55
CA ALA A 118 20.29 -4.92 0.75
C ALA A 118 19.01 -4.11 1.10
N ASN A 119 17.82 -4.63 0.78
CA ASN A 119 16.56 -3.95 1.09
C ASN A 119 16.34 -3.78 2.60
N ARG A 120 16.85 -4.72 3.41
CA ARG A 120 16.82 -4.59 4.86
C ARG A 120 17.67 -3.42 5.35
N GLU A 121 18.90 -3.34 4.86
CA GLU A 121 19.83 -2.28 5.24
C GLU A 121 19.31 -0.91 4.81
N ILE A 122 18.81 -0.80 3.57
CA ILE A 122 18.32 0.48 3.07
C ILE A 122 17.07 0.94 3.82
N TYR A 123 16.17 0.02 4.18
CA TYR A 123 15.03 0.34 5.03
C TYR A 123 15.46 0.87 6.40
N GLU A 124 16.43 0.22 7.06
CA GLU A 124 16.90 0.64 8.39
C GLU A 124 17.57 2.02 8.36
N THR A 125 18.41 2.24 7.35
CA THR A 125 19.25 3.45 7.24
C THR A 125 18.46 4.65 6.71
N HIS A 126 17.57 4.44 5.73
CA HIS A 126 16.88 5.53 5.03
C HIS A 126 15.42 5.70 5.42
N LEU A 127 14.69 4.63 5.76
CA LEU A 127 13.23 4.71 5.81
C LEU A 127 12.66 4.65 7.24
N ARG A 128 13.20 3.76 8.09
CA ARG A 128 12.59 3.44 9.40
C ARG A 128 12.33 4.66 10.28
N ALA A 129 13.29 5.56 10.39
CA ALA A 129 13.17 6.72 11.28
C ALA A 129 12.15 7.76 10.77
N ARG A 130 11.88 7.76 9.46
CA ARG A 130 11.05 8.75 8.76
C ARG A 130 9.59 8.30 8.60
N LEU A 131 9.33 6.99 8.74
CA LEU A 131 7.99 6.45 8.76
C LEU A 131 7.25 6.83 10.05
N ASP A 132 5.94 7.12 9.90
CA ASP A 132 5.07 7.35 11.03
C ASP A 132 4.98 6.10 11.95
N PRO A 133 4.59 6.28 13.22
CA PRO A 133 4.57 5.18 14.18
C PRO A 133 3.69 3.99 13.80
N VAL A 134 2.61 4.20 13.04
CA VAL A 134 1.70 3.13 12.61
C VAL A 134 2.35 2.31 11.50
N THR A 135 2.87 2.97 10.48
CA THR A 135 3.55 2.31 9.35
C THR A 135 4.82 1.60 9.80
N ARG A 136 5.64 2.25 10.64
CA ARG A 136 6.84 1.62 11.19
C ARG A 136 6.52 0.35 12.00
N ARG A 137 5.48 0.40 12.84
CA ARG A 137 5.04 -0.77 13.61
C ARG A 137 4.54 -1.90 12.70
N HIS A 138 3.88 -1.56 11.60
CA HIS A 138 3.41 -2.53 10.62
C HIS A 138 4.58 -3.36 10.05
N TRP A 139 5.63 -2.68 9.57
CA TRP A 139 6.80 -3.31 8.95
C TRP A 139 7.73 -4.00 9.96
N HIS A 140 7.76 -3.53 11.22
CA HIS A 140 8.50 -4.20 12.31
C HIS A 140 7.77 -5.39 12.93
N LYS A 141 6.51 -5.64 12.57
CA LYS A 141 5.75 -6.75 13.15
C LYS A 141 6.48 -8.07 12.89
N ARG A 142 6.70 -8.85 13.96
CA ARG A 142 7.31 -10.18 13.85
C ARG A 142 6.38 -11.16 13.14
N VAL A 143 6.96 -11.95 12.27
CA VAL A 143 6.40 -13.06 11.49
C VAL A 143 7.27 -14.30 11.71
N LEU A 144 6.90 -15.45 11.15
CA LEU A 144 7.65 -16.70 11.35
C LEU A 144 9.12 -16.62 10.90
N SER A 145 9.43 -15.85 9.87
CA SER A 145 10.77 -15.72 9.27
C SER A 145 11.55 -14.45 9.68
N GLY A 146 11.10 -13.71 10.71
CA GLY A 146 11.74 -12.45 11.12
C GLY A 146 10.75 -11.33 11.34
N ARG A 147 11.02 -10.13 10.81
CA ARG A 147 10.03 -9.05 10.73
C ARG A 147 9.42 -9.04 9.34
N ARG A 148 8.25 -8.42 9.20
CA ARG A 148 7.57 -8.31 7.90
C ARG A 148 8.46 -7.70 6.81
N ILE A 149 9.29 -6.71 7.14
CA ILE A 149 10.23 -6.07 6.20
C ILE A 149 11.41 -6.97 5.79
N ASP A 150 11.64 -8.07 6.53
CA ASP A 150 12.72 -9.02 6.23
C ASP A 150 12.20 -10.19 5.35
N MET A 151 10.90 -10.20 4.99
CA MET A 151 10.29 -11.13 4.04
C MET A 151 10.35 -10.59 2.63
#